data_AF-A0A068NW41-F1
#
_entry.id   AF-A0A068NW41-F1
#
_cell.length_a   1.000
_cell.length_b   1.000
_cell.length_c   1.000
_cell.angle_alpha   90.00
_cell.angle_beta   90.00
_cell.angle_gamma   90.00
#
_symmetry.space_group_name_H-M   'P 1'
#
loop_
_entity.id
_entity.type
_entity.pdbx_description
1 polymer ?
#
loop_
_entity_poly.entity_id
_entity_poly.type
_entity_poly.pdbx_seq_one_letter_code
_entity_poly.pdbx_strand_id
1 'polypeptide(L)'
;MAWEATLIRQLVDLREMDEIGTLKNEYRYFGVSAPRGSSWYNFDPASFLECGVRGTFGGWEQDDSTTRAYVPGQVAALNLEGQIVSVNPEDTGDPVIEVPEISWGQFREFLLCGQQYE
;
A
#
# COMPACT_ATOMS: atom_id res chain seq x y z
N MET A 1 -5.31 3.24 -18.76
CA MET A 1 -5.14 4.19 -17.61
C MET A 1 -3.94 3.79 -16.74
N ALA A 2 -3.49 4.62 -15.78
CA ALA A 2 -2.30 4.29 -14.97
C ALA A 2 -2.46 3.01 -14.12
N TRP A 3 -3.65 2.78 -13.53
CA TRP A 3 -3.94 1.56 -12.76
C TRP A 3 -3.92 0.29 -13.62
N GLU A 4 -4.44 0.38 -14.83
CA GLU A 4 -4.49 -0.73 -15.79
C GLU A 4 -3.08 -1.13 -16.24
N ALA A 5 -2.20 -0.15 -16.45
CA ALA A 5 -0.80 -0.41 -16.75
C ALA A 5 -0.08 -1.14 -15.60
N THR A 6 -0.37 -0.79 -14.34
CA THR A 6 0.16 -1.50 -13.16
C THR A 6 -0.30 -2.97 -13.13
N LEU A 7 -1.60 -3.22 -13.34
CA LEU A 7 -2.15 -4.58 -13.36
C LEU A 7 -1.56 -5.42 -14.50
N ILE A 8 -1.49 -4.85 -15.71
CA ILE A 8 -0.88 -5.53 -16.85
C ILE A 8 0.57 -5.87 -16.53
N ARG A 9 1.34 -4.94 -15.95
CA ARG A 9 2.72 -5.21 -15.58
C ARG A 9 2.85 -6.36 -14.57
N GLN A 10 2.02 -6.36 -13.53
CA GLN A 10 2.02 -7.42 -12.53
C GLN A 10 1.68 -8.79 -13.13
N LEU A 11 0.71 -8.84 -14.04
CA LEU A 11 0.35 -10.06 -14.77
C LEU A 11 1.50 -10.58 -15.64
N VAL A 12 2.22 -9.69 -16.33
CA VAL A 12 3.37 -10.11 -17.14
C VAL A 12 4.52 -10.57 -16.25
N ASP A 13 4.76 -9.95 -15.09
CA ASP A 13 5.80 -10.39 -14.13
C ASP A 13 5.48 -11.81 -13.63
N LEU A 14 4.25 -12.05 -13.18
CA LEU A 14 3.80 -13.37 -12.72
C LEU A 14 3.95 -14.45 -13.79
N ARG A 15 3.54 -14.14 -15.03
CA ARG A 15 3.62 -15.08 -16.14
C ARG A 15 5.07 -15.45 -16.47
N GLU A 16 5.96 -14.46 -16.57
CA GLU A 16 7.37 -14.74 -16.86
C GLU A 16 8.04 -15.52 -15.71
N MET A 17 7.71 -15.20 -14.45
CA MET A 17 8.19 -15.95 -13.30
C MET A 17 7.71 -17.41 -13.29
N ASP A 18 6.50 -17.70 -13.77
CA ASP A 18 6.01 -19.07 -13.94
C ASP A 18 6.75 -19.79 -15.07
N GLU A 19 6.92 -19.12 -16.22
CA GLU A 19 7.60 -19.66 -17.41
C GLU A 19 9.05 -20.07 -17.11
N ILE A 20 9.78 -19.29 -16.29
CA ILE A 20 11.16 -19.60 -15.89
C ILE A 20 11.26 -20.44 -14.62
N GLY A 21 10.13 -20.81 -14.01
CA GLY A 21 10.08 -21.67 -12.83
C GLY A 21 10.36 -20.98 -11.49
N THR A 22 10.50 -19.66 -11.44
CA THR A 22 10.66 -18.90 -10.19
C THR A 22 9.53 -19.19 -9.20
N LEU A 23 8.29 -19.31 -9.68
CA LEU A 23 7.13 -19.60 -8.82
C LEU A 23 7.11 -21.03 -8.25
N LYS A 24 7.93 -21.94 -8.80
CA LYS A 24 8.07 -23.32 -8.31
C LYS A 24 9.04 -23.41 -7.13
N ASN A 25 9.78 -22.33 -6.85
CA ASN A 25 10.63 -22.25 -5.66
C ASN A 25 9.75 -22.30 -4.40
N GLU A 26 10.01 -23.26 -3.51
CA GLU A 26 9.32 -23.40 -2.23
C GLU A 26 9.63 -22.23 -1.28
N TYR A 27 10.81 -21.60 -1.45
CA TYR A 27 11.26 -20.44 -0.68
C TYR A 27 10.81 -19.09 -1.27
N ARG A 28 9.94 -19.07 -2.29
CA ARG A 28 9.54 -17.82 -2.98
C ARG A 28 8.95 -16.75 -2.06
N TYR A 29 8.34 -17.15 -0.95
CA TYR A 29 7.76 -16.23 0.03
C TYR A 29 8.81 -15.45 0.85
N PHE A 30 10.09 -15.78 0.76
CA PHE A 30 11.19 -14.96 1.29
C PHE A 30 11.62 -13.82 0.34
N GLY A 31 10.90 -13.64 -0.76
CA GLY A 31 11.21 -12.63 -1.76
C GLY A 31 11.85 -13.23 -3.01
N VAL A 32 11.35 -12.85 -4.17
CA VAL A 32 11.96 -13.14 -5.48
C VAL A 32 12.02 -11.89 -6.33
N SER A 33 12.99 -11.84 -7.25
CA SER A 33 13.08 -10.77 -8.25
C SER A 33 12.40 -11.22 -9.53
N ALA A 34 11.44 -10.44 -10.01
CA ALA A 34 10.92 -10.57 -11.36
C ALA A 34 12.02 -10.24 -12.38
N PRO A 35 11.95 -10.76 -13.61
CA PRO A 35 12.97 -10.54 -14.66
C PRO A 35 13.27 -9.07 -14.95
N ARG A 36 12.34 -8.19 -14.61
CA ARG A 36 12.41 -6.74 -14.87
C ARG A 36 12.73 -5.91 -13.63
N GLY A 37 13.18 -6.54 -12.56
CA GLY A 37 13.77 -5.90 -11.38
C GLY A 37 12.83 -5.60 -10.22
N SER A 38 11.53 -5.85 -10.34
CA SER A 38 10.56 -5.76 -9.24
C SER A 38 10.76 -6.90 -8.24
N SER A 39 10.73 -6.61 -6.94
CA SER A 39 10.67 -7.63 -5.88
C SER A 39 9.24 -8.13 -5.69
N TRP A 40 9.08 -9.39 -5.29
CA TRP A 40 7.78 -10.06 -5.10
C TRP A 40 7.76 -10.92 -3.84
N TYR A 41 6.72 -10.78 -3.01
CA TYR A 41 6.57 -11.53 -1.74
C TYR A 41 5.26 -12.31 -1.61
N ASN A 42 4.25 -12.01 -2.44
CA ASN A 42 2.91 -12.59 -2.40
C ASN A 42 2.51 -13.14 -3.77
N PHE A 43 1.92 -14.34 -3.80
CA PHE A 43 1.74 -15.15 -5.02
C PHE A 43 0.38 -15.82 -5.14
N ASP A 44 -0.51 -15.61 -4.16
CA ASP A 44 -1.86 -16.15 -4.16
C ASP A 44 -2.87 -15.03 -3.85
N PRO A 45 -4.14 -15.18 -4.27
CA PRO A 45 -5.13 -14.11 -4.09
C PRO A 45 -5.32 -13.66 -2.64
N ALA A 46 -5.16 -14.55 -1.66
CA ALA A 46 -5.36 -14.21 -0.26
C ALA A 46 -4.20 -13.35 0.26
N SER A 47 -2.94 -13.75 0.03
CA SER A 47 -1.78 -12.94 0.40
C SER A 47 -1.74 -11.60 -0.33
N PHE A 48 -2.25 -11.55 -1.56
CA PHE A 48 -2.46 -10.30 -2.30
C PHE A 48 -3.47 -9.36 -1.63
N LEU A 49 -4.65 -9.87 -1.26
CA LEU A 49 -5.68 -9.07 -0.61
C LEU A 49 -5.25 -8.64 0.79
N GLU A 50 -4.59 -9.52 1.55
CA GLU A 50 -4.04 -9.20 2.87
C GLU A 50 -2.99 -8.08 2.79
N CYS A 51 -2.04 -8.19 1.85
CA CYS A 51 -1.05 -7.13 1.61
C CYS A 51 -1.73 -5.81 1.22
N GLY A 52 -2.81 -5.85 0.45
CA GLY A 52 -3.56 -4.64 0.08
C GLY A 52 -4.29 -4.01 1.24
N VAL A 53 -4.94 -4.82 2.07
CA VAL A 53 -5.58 -4.35 3.30
C VAL A 53 -4.53 -3.79 4.26
N ARG A 54 -3.40 -4.48 4.46
CA ARG A 54 -2.29 -4.01 5.30
C ARG A 54 -1.63 -2.76 4.73
N GLY A 55 -1.47 -2.61 3.42
CA GLY A 55 -0.98 -1.37 2.81
C GLY A 55 -1.99 -0.21 2.91
N THR A 56 -3.29 -0.54 3.02
CA THR A 56 -4.37 0.46 3.16
C THR A 56 -4.49 0.97 4.60
N PHE A 57 -4.31 0.10 5.59
CA PHE A 57 -4.51 0.41 7.02
C PHE A 57 -3.25 0.33 7.87
N GLY A 58 -2.14 -0.11 7.28
CA GLY A 58 -0.81 -0.03 7.89
C GLY A 58 -0.52 1.44 8.11
N GLY A 59 -0.31 1.80 9.36
CA GLY A 59 -0.17 3.19 9.79
C GLY A 59 0.82 3.96 8.92
N TRP A 60 0.55 5.25 8.78
CA TRP A 60 1.56 6.17 8.27
C TRP A 60 2.45 6.60 9.43
N GLU A 61 3.76 6.68 9.20
CA GLU A 61 4.71 7.27 10.15
C GLU A 61 5.45 8.45 9.49
N GLN A 62 5.66 9.51 10.27
CA GLN A 62 6.53 10.62 9.89
C GLN A 62 7.95 10.05 9.76
N ASP A 63 8.45 9.96 8.52
CA ASP A 63 9.74 9.36 8.10
C ASP A 63 9.65 7.98 7.41
N ASP A 64 8.46 7.48 7.12
CA ASP A 64 8.32 6.33 6.22
C ASP A 64 8.75 6.67 4.77
N SER A 65 8.88 5.63 3.93
CA SER A 65 9.33 5.77 2.54
C SER A 65 8.30 6.40 1.59
N THR A 66 7.13 6.81 2.09
CA THR A 66 6.00 7.21 1.25
C THR A 66 5.98 8.68 0.89
N THR A 67 6.95 9.47 1.39
CA THR A 67 7.05 10.93 1.18
C THR A 67 5.86 11.75 1.71
N ARG A 68 4.90 11.09 2.36
CA ARG A 68 3.78 11.72 3.09
C ARG A 68 4.34 12.49 4.28
N ALA A 69 3.85 13.71 4.49
CA ALA A 69 4.23 14.59 5.59
C ALA A 69 2.99 15.28 6.15
N TYR A 70 3.09 15.76 7.40
CA TYR A 70 2.05 16.62 7.96
C TYR A 70 1.83 17.85 7.09
N VAL A 71 0.56 18.24 6.95
CA VAL A 71 0.21 19.48 6.28
C VAL A 71 0.75 20.67 7.09
N PRO A 72 1.23 21.74 6.44
CA PRO A 72 1.76 22.89 7.15
C PRO A 72 0.65 23.69 7.85
N GLY A 73 0.92 24.14 9.07
CA GLY A 73 0.01 24.97 9.86
C GLY A 73 -0.93 24.17 10.77
N GLN A 74 -1.84 24.88 11.43
CA GLN A 74 -2.83 24.22 12.28
C GLN A 74 -3.96 23.60 11.46
N VAL A 75 -4.45 22.45 11.92
CA VAL A 75 -5.59 21.74 11.32
C VAL A 75 -6.77 21.73 12.27
N ALA A 76 -7.97 21.64 11.69
CA ALA A 76 -9.18 21.39 12.44
C ALA A 76 -9.29 19.88 12.72
N ALA A 77 -9.34 19.50 14.00
CA ALA A 77 -9.51 18.12 14.44
C ALA A 77 -10.67 18.02 15.45
N LEU A 78 -11.21 16.82 15.62
CA LEU A 78 -12.18 16.52 16.69
C LEU A 78 -11.41 16.11 17.95
N ASN A 79 -11.67 16.76 19.08
CA ASN A 79 -11.18 16.28 20.38
C ASN A 79 -12.05 15.11 20.90
N LEU A 80 -11.66 14.54 22.05
CA LEU A 80 -12.39 13.42 22.67
C LEU A 80 -13.83 13.79 23.07
N GLU A 81 -14.11 15.08 23.23
CA GLU A 81 -15.43 15.63 23.52
C GLU A 81 -16.25 15.92 22.24
N GLY A 82 -15.74 15.58 21.05
CA GLY A 82 -16.42 15.77 19.77
C GLY A 82 -16.48 17.23 19.29
N GLN A 83 -15.64 18.11 19.82
CA GLN A 83 -15.55 19.51 19.45
C GLN A 83 -14.45 19.73 18.41
N ILE A 84 -14.71 20.63 17.45
CA ILE A 84 -13.71 21.05 16.48
C ILE A 84 -12.71 21.98 17.18
N VAL A 85 -11.44 21.57 17.20
CA VAL A 85 -10.32 22.30 17.79
C VAL A 85 -9.23 22.54 16.74
N SER A 86 -8.49 23.65 16.91
CA SER A 86 -7.32 23.96 16.10
C SER A 86 -6.08 23.40 16.79
N VAL A 87 -5.38 22.49 16.14
CA VAL A 87 -4.25 21.73 16.72
C VAL A 87 -3.12 21.59 15.71
N ASN A 88 -1.91 21.29 16.20
CA ASN A 88 -0.85 20.87 15.30
C ASN A 88 -1.16 19.45 14.80
N PRO A 89 -0.89 19.13 13.53
CA PRO A 89 -1.12 17.80 12.98
C PRO A 89 -0.38 16.67 13.73
N GLU A 90 0.81 16.93 14.26
CA GLU A 90 1.57 15.97 15.09
C GLU A 90 0.91 15.64 16.43
N ASP A 91 0.01 16.49 16.90
CA ASP A 91 -0.68 16.34 18.18
C ASP A 91 -2.06 15.68 18.03
N THR A 92 -2.51 15.34 16.80
CA THR A 92 -3.84 14.75 16.57
C THR A 92 -3.94 13.26 16.93
N GLY A 93 -2.82 12.60 17.25
CA GLY A 93 -2.75 11.14 17.38
C GLY A 93 -2.93 10.43 16.02
N ASP A 94 -3.26 9.14 16.05
CA ASP A 94 -3.63 8.33 14.87
C ASP A 94 -5.16 8.31 14.70
N PRO A 95 -5.79 9.33 14.08
CA PRO A 95 -7.23 9.34 13.92
C PRO A 95 -7.66 8.19 13.00
N VAL A 96 -8.67 7.43 13.45
CA VAL A 96 -9.38 6.50 12.57
C VAL A 96 -10.23 7.34 11.63
N ILE A 97 -9.84 7.40 10.35
CA ILE A 97 -10.59 8.10 9.30
C ILE A 97 -11.50 7.09 8.63
N GLU A 98 -12.81 7.34 8.66
CA GLU A 98 -13.75 6.59 7.82
C GLU A 98 -13.59 7.01 6.36
N VAL A 99 -13.28 6.05 5.49
CA VAL A 99 -13.19 6.24 4.05
C VAL A 99 -14.43 5.59 3.42
N PRO A 100 -15.54 6.33 3.20
CA PRO A 100 -16.80 5.76 2.75
C PRO A 100 -16.78 5.30 1.29
N GLU A 101 -15.88 5.87 0.47
CA GLU A 101 -15.69 5.51 -0.92
C GLU A 101 -14.22 5.60 -1.34
N ILE A 102 -13.83 4.74 -2.28
CA ILE A 102 -12.50 4.69 -2.86
C ILE A 102 -12.63 4.99 -4.35
N SER A 103 -11.98 6.06 -4.83
CA SER A 103 -11.89 6.33 -6.26
C SER A 103 -10.89 5.38 -6.95
N TRP A 104 -11.05 5.18 -8.26
CA TRP A 104 -10.07 4.44 -9.07
C TRP A 104 -8.67 5.04 -9.04
N GLY A 105 -8.55 6.35 -8.80
CA GLY A 105 -7.27 7.04 -8.62
C GLY A 105 -6.60 6.64 -7.31
N GLN A 106 -7.35 6.63 -6.21
CA GLN A 106 -6.86 6.18 -4.90
C GLN A 106 -6.57 4.68 -4.89
N PHE A 107 -7.39 3.89 -5.61
CA PHE A 107 -7.16 2.45 -5.76
C PHE A 107 -5.79 2.11 -6.37
N ARG A 108 -5.22 3.01 -7.19
CA ARG A 108 -3.86 2.83 -7.72
C ARG A 108 -2.81 2.75 -6.61
N GLU A 109 -2.91 3.59 -5.59
CA GLU A 109 -1.97 3.59 -4.45
C GLU A 109 -2.09 2.29 -3.65
N PHE A 110 -3.25 1.62 -3.73
CA PHE A 110 -3.48 0.31 -3.13
C PHE A 110 -2.94 -0.85 -3.98
N LEU A 111 -2.68 -0.65 -5.27
CA LEU A 111 -2.23 -1.71 -6.18
C LEU A 111 -0.73 -2.06 -6.06
N LEU A 112 0.02 -1.44 -5.14
CA LEU A 112 1.41 -1.81 -4.84
C LEU A 112 1.56 -3.12 -4.05
N CYS A 113 0.47 -3.88 -3.90
CA CYS A 113 0.46 -5.23 -3.37
C CYS A 113 1.37 -6.13 -4.19
N GLY A 114 2.35 -6.80 -3.58
CA GLY A 114 3.34 -7.60 -4.30
C GLY A 114 4.75 -7.16 -4.06
N GLN A 115 4.99 -5.84 -4.10
CA GLN A 115 6.33 -5.31 -4.37
C GLN A 115 6.93 -4.47 -3.24
N GLN A 116 6.17 -4.14 -2.20
CA GLN A 116 6.63 -3.23 -1.14
C GLN A 116 6.43 -3.69 0.30
N TYR A 117 5.79 -4.83 0.56
CA TYR A 117 5.53 -5.26 1.94
C TYR A 117 5.94 -6.71 2.17
N GLU A 118 6.92 -6.88 3.07
CA GLU A 118 7.07 -8.05 3.96
C GLU A 118 6.12 -7.92 5.15
#